data_AF-A0A1D2RBC8-F1
#
_entry.id   AF-A0A1D2RBC8-F1
#
_cell.length_a   1.000
_cell.length_b   1.000
_cell.length_c   1.000
_cell.angle_alpha   90.00
_cell.angle_beta   90.00
_cell.angle_gamma   90.00
#
_symmetry.space_group_name_H-M   'P 1'
#
loop_
_entity.id
_entity.type
_entity.pdbx_description
1 polymer ?
#
loop_
_entity_poly.entity_id
_entity_poly.type
_entity_poly.pdbx_seq_one_letter_code
_entity_poly.pdbx_strand_id
1 'polypeptide(L)'
;MALQEDTIGQAMFITTNDMVPKDHICNLVAAIVKEIDVSGIEEKYIGTPGSPAYPRKMLLRLLVQASIDGVWSSRDIDKLARENFIYVYLTGNKKPDFRTICLFRKDNKELIERTFKKVVAIAHELGILNLGHLSTDGTKIKANASNNHVLSKEDIEWIKEIIEKGIKLDEKEDKLYGDRRGDELPEELNNPEKLKEKVREKIKEIEKSKGKKLRRAGKKLVEKHATGNEKQKERIEEKLEKMSEEIEKSGQKAVSVTDPEARFMENKKKLKELSFNPQITVDHGSGIIVANQKLLLNS
;
A
#
# COMPACT_ATOMS: atom_id res chain seq x y z
N MET A 1 19.93 -32.08 5.84
CA MET A 1 18.53 -31.72 5.46
C MET A 1 18.44 -31.85 3.95
N ALA A 2 17.52 -32.66 3.44
CA ALA A 2 17.19 -32.64 2.02
C ALA A 2 16.36 -31.39 1.73
N LEU A 3 16.65 -30.70 0.62
CA LEU A 3 15.85 -29.60 0.12
C LEU A 3 14.57 -30.18 -0.48
N GLN A 4 13.41 -29.63 -0.13
CA GLN A 4 12.17 -29.93 -0.84
C GLN A 4 12.24 -29.32 -2.24
N GLU A 5 11.72 -30.06 -3.21
CA GLU A 5 11.54 -29.55 -4.57
C GLU A 5 10.43 -28.50 -4.62
N ASP A 6 10.57 -27.55 -5.53
CA ASP A 6 9.54 -26.54 -5.79
C ASP A 6 8.33 -27.19 -6.45
N THR A 7 7.15 -27.04 -5.84
CA THR A 7 5.89 -27.62 -6.31
C THR A 7 5.02 -26.61 -7.06
N ILE A 8 5.53 -25.42 -7.39
CA ILE A 8 4.83 -24.47 -8.26
C ILE A 8 4.41 -25.14 -9.58
N GLY A 9 3.14 -24.98 -9.94
CA GLY A 9 2.56 -25.54 -11.16
C GLY A 9 1.97 -26.95 -11.00
N GLN A 10 2.04 -27.56 -9.82
CA GLN A 10 1.33 -28.82 -9.54
C GLN A 10 -0.19 -28.59 -9.46
N ALA A 11 -0.95 -29.55 -9.98
CA ALA A 11 -2.40 -29.55 -9.85
C ALA A 11 -2.81 -30.03 -8.46
N MET A 12 -3.77 -29.33 -7.84
CA MET A 12 -4.37 -29.73 -6.57
C MET A 12 -5.88 -29.84 -6.71
N PHE A 13 -6.46 -30.94 -6.23
CA PHE A 13 -7.90 -31.09 -6.05
C PHE A 13 -8.24 -30.83 -4.59
N ILE A 14 -8.75 -29.64 -4.29
CA ILE A 14 -9.06 -29.20 -2.92
C ILE A 14 -10.45 -28.58 -2.93
N THR A 15 -11.25 -28.84 -1.89
CA THR A 15 -12.52 -28.13 -1.71
C THR A 15 -12.28 -26.79 -1.01
N THR A 16 -13.15 -25.80 -1.22
CA THR A 16 -13.01 -24.50 -0.55
C THR A 16 -13.04 -24.61 0.98
N ASN A 17 -13.68 -25.64 1.53
CA ASN A 17 -13.71 -25.90 2.97
C ASN A 17 -12.35 -26.39 3.49
N ASP A 18 -11.63 -27.20 2.72
CA ASP A 18 -10.35 -27.78 3.13
C ASP A 18 -9.21 -26.74 3.09
N MET A 19 -9.39 -25.66 2.34
CA MET A 19 -8.42 -24.55 2.27
C MET A 19 -8.49 -23.63 3.50
N VAL A 20 -9.59 -23.63 4.24
CA VAL A 20 -9.79 -22.73 5.38
C VAL A 20 -9.43 -23.46 6.68
N PRO A 21 -8.50 -22.92 7.50
CA PRO A 21 -8.23 -23.48 8.81
C PRO A 21 -9.52 -23.53 9.66
N LYS A 22 -9.74 -24.65 10.35
CA LYS A 22 -10.97 -24.87 11.14
C LYS A 22 -11.14 -23.84 12.25
N ASP A 23 -10.03 -23.34 12.78
CA ASP A 23 -9.90 -22.34 13.84
C ASP A 23 -9.91 -20.89 13.32
N HIS A 24 -10.06 -20.66 12.02
CA HIS A 24 -10.08 -19.31 11.46
C HIS A 24 -11.38 -18.56 11.77
N ILE A 25 -11.28 -17.27 12.12
CA ILE A 25 -12.42 -16.40 12.50
C ILE A 25 -13.47 -16.26 11.39
N CYS A 26 -13.10 -16.44 10.13
CA CYS A 26 -14.04 -16.38 9.00
C CYS A 26 -15.15 -17.43 9.10
N ASN A 27 -14.92 -18.56 9.78
CA ASN A 27 -15.94 -19.59 10.01
C ASN A 27 -17.06 -19.05 10.91
N LEU A 28 -16.70 -18.22 11.91
CA LEU A 28 -17.67 -17.52 12.76
C LEU A 28 -18.47 -16.50 11.94
N VAL A 29 -17.81 -15.72 11.09
CA VAL A 29 -18.48 -14.77 10.18
C VAL A 29 -19.46 -15.50 9.27
N ALA A 30 -19.04 -16.60 8.64
CA ALA A 30 -19.87 -17.39 7.75
C ALA A 30 -21.11 -17.96 8.48
N ALA A 31 -20.93 -18.50 9.69
CA ALA A 31 -22.01 -19.04 10.51
C ALA A 31 -23.01 -17.94 10.92
N ILE A 32 -22.53 -16.79 11.42
CA ILE A 32 -23.40 -15.71 11.89
C ILE A 32 -24.17 -15.08 10.74
N VAL A 33 -23.51 -14.80 9.61
CA VAL A 33 -24.18 -14.19 8.44
C VAL A 33 -25.21 -15.15 7.82
N LYS A 34 -25.03 -16.47 7.94
CA LYS A 34 -26.03 -17.45 7.51
C LYS A 34 -27.37 -17.23 8.23
N GLU A 35 -27.33 -16.88 9.50
CA GLU A 35 -28.51 -16.63 10.35
C GLU A 35 -29.06 -15.20 10.28
N ILE A 36 -28.43 -14.29 9.51
CA ILE A 36 -28.96 -12.95 9.28
C ILE A 36 -30.06 -13.03 8.22
N ASP A 37 -31.22 -12.44 8.52
CA ASP A 37 -32.26 -12.24 7.52
C ASP A 37 -31.91 -11.06 6.60
N VAL A 38 -31.94 -11.31 5.29
CA VAL A 38 -31.70 -10.32 4.22
C VAL A 38 -32.85 -10.29 3.21
N SER A 39 -33.94 -11.02 3.47
CA SER A 39 -35.07 -11.19 2.55
C SER A 39 -35.61 -9.85 2.03
N GLY A 40 -35.88 -8.90 2.93
CA GLY A 40 -36.37 -7.56 2.56
C GLY A 40 -35.43 -6.74 1.66
N ILE A 41 -34.14 -7.05 1.60
CA ILE A 41 -33.20 -6.42 0.66
C ILE A 41 -33.17 -7.17 -0.66
N GLU A 42 -33.30 -8.49 -0.62
CA GLU A 42 -33.32 -9.34 -1.81
C GLU A 42 -34.60 -9.14 -2.63
N GLU A 43 -35.73 -8.83 -1.99
CA GLU A 43 -37.01 -8.50 -2.64
C GLU A 43 -36.89 -7.44 -3.75
N LYS A 44 -36.04 -6.42 -3.54
CA LYS A 44 -35.81 -5.31 -4.51
C LYS A 44 -35.25 -5.78 -5.86
N TYR A 45 -34.73 -7.00 -5.90
CA TYR A 45 -34.07 -7.56 -7.08
C TYR A 45 -34.83 -8.76 -7.66
N ILE A 46 -36.01 -9.08 -7.11
CA ILE A 46 -36.89 -10.11 -7.67
C ILE A 46 -37.56 -9.53 -8.91
N GLY A 47 -37.46 -10.22 -10.05
CA GLY A 47 -38.12 -9.82 -11.29
C GLY A 47 -37.43 -8.70 -12.10
N THR A 48 -36.21 -8.31 -11.73
CA THR A 48 -35.45 -7.31 -12.50
C THR A 48 -34.82 -7.95 -13.75
N PRO A 49 -34.99 -7.37 -14.96
CA PRO A 49 -34.32 -7.86 -16.17
C PRO A 49 -32.80 -7.69 -16.07
N GLY A 50 -32.03 -8.73 -16.43
CA GLY A 50 -30.57 -8.67 -16.49
C GLY A 50 -29.87 -9.90 -15.89
N SER A 51 -28.57 -9.78 -15.62
CA SER A 51 -27.79 -10.82 -14.94
C SER A 51 -28.22 -10.97 -13.48
N PRO A 52 -28.24 -12.19 -12.91
CA PRO A 52 -28.62 -12.39 -11.51
C PRO A 52 -27.73 -11.60 -10.56
N ALA A 53 -28.33 -10.84 -9.66
CA ALA A 53 -27.60 -10.07 -8.66
C ALA A 53 -26.95 -11.00 -7.60
N TYR A 54 -25.74 -10.66 -7.15
CA TYR A 54 -24.97 -11.45 -6.16
C TYR A 54 -25.67 -11.59 -4.81
N PRO A 55 -25.75 -12.79 -4.19
CA PRO A 55 -26.46 -13.00 -2.92
C PRO A 55 -26.06 -11.99 -1.83
N ARG A 56 -27.02 -11.41 -1.11
CA ARG A 56 -26.72 -10.26 -0.22
C ARG A 56 -25.91 -10.71 1.00
N LYS A 57 -26.15 -11.95 1.46
CA LYS A 57 -25.32 -12.63 2.47
C LYS A 57 -23.86 -12.75 2.04
N MET A 58 -23.57 -12.89 0.75
CA MET A 58 -22.19 -13.00 0.24
C MET A 58 -21.45 -11.67 0.38
N LEU A 59 -22.06 -10.57 -0.06
CA LEU A 59 -21.50 -9.22 0.05
C LEU A 59 -21.38 -8.79 1.52
N LEU A 60 -22.33 -9.19 2.36
CA LEU A 60 -22.29 -8.95 3.80
C LEU A 60 -21.12 -9.69 4.47
N ARG A 61 -20.87 -10.96 4.13
CA ARG A 61 -19.70 -11.71 4.64
C ARG A 61 -18.39 -11.00 4.29
N LEU A 62 -18.25 -10.54 3.04
CA LEU A 62 -17.06 -9.82 2.59
C LEU A 62 -16.79 -8.56 3.41
N LEU A 63 -17.81 -7.71 3.58
CA LEU A 63 -17.65 -6.44 4.30
C LEU A 63 -17.40 -6.64 5.80
N VAL A 64 -18.04 -7.63 6.42
CA VAL A 64 -17.81 -7.96 7.82
C VAL A 64 -16.41 -8.53 8.03
N GLN A 65 -15.97 -9.48 7.19
CA GLN A 65 -14.61 -10.03 7.27
C GLN A 65 -13.57 -8.95 7.02
N ALA A 66 -13.75 -8.12 5.98
CA ALA A 66 -12.85 -7.01 5.70
C ALA A 66 -12.76 -6.01 6.85
N SER A 67 -13.85 -5.79 7.58
CA SER A 67 -13.84 -4.93 8.76
C SER A 67 -13.05 -5.53 9.93
N ILE A 68 -13.07 -6.86 10.09
CA ILE A 68 -12.24 -7.58 11.07
C ILE A 68 -10.76 -7.49 10.67
N ASP A 69 -10.46 -7.64 9.39
CA ASP A 69 -9.10 -7.62 8.85
C ASP A 69 -8.54 -6.19 8.67
N GLY A 70 -9.33 -5.15 8.95
CA GLY A 70 -8.94 -3.75 8.82
C GLY A 70 -8.81 -3.26 7.37
N VAL A 71 -9.48 -3.93 6.43
CA VAL A 71 -9.47 -3.62 5.01
C VAL A 71 -10.68 -2.75 4.66
N TRP A 72 -10.42 -1.49 4.32
CA TRP A 72 -11.48 -0.50 4.11
C TRP A 72 -11.81 -0.26 2.65
N SER A 73 -10.86 -0.36 1.72
CA SER A 73 -11.10 -0.10 0.29
C SER A 73 -11.95 -1.19 -0.34
N SER A 74 -12.98 -0.82 -1.09
CA SER A 74 -13.78 -1.75 -1.89
C SER A 74 -12.96 -2.38 -3.03
N ARG A 75 -11.88 -1.71 -3.49
CA ARG A 75 -10.95 -2.24 -4.50
C ARG A 75 -10.02 -3.29 -3.91
N ASP A 76 -9.55 -3.07 -2.69
CA ASP A 76 -8.79 -4.09 -1.95
C ASP A 76 -9.66 -5.31 -1.64
N ILE A 77 -10.94 -5.13 -1.29
CA ILE A 77 -11.87 -6.24 -1.05
C ILE A 77 -12.16 -7.02 -2.35
N ASP A 78 -12.36 -6.33 -3.48
CA ASP A 78 -12.46 -6.95 -4.81
C ASP A 78 -11.22 -7.81 -5.10
N LYS A 79 -10.02 -7.27 -4.87
CA LYS A 79 -8.76 -7.99 -5.01
C LYS A 79 -8.69 -9.24 -4.11
N LEU A 80 -9.00 -9.09 -2.83
CA LEU A 80 -9.02 -10.20 -1.88
C LEU A 80 -10.02 -11.28 -2.29
N ALA A 81 -11.21 -10.91 -2.78
CA ALA A 81 -12.20 -11.87 -3.29
C ALA A 81 -11.72 -12.68 -4.52
N ARG A 82 -10.65 -12.25 -5.20
CA ARG A 82 -10.04 -12.97 -6.32
C ARG A 82 -8.82 -13.80 -5.93
N GLU A 83 -8.03 -13.30 -4.99
CA GLU A 83 -6.66 -13.77 -4.74
C GLU A 83 -6.49 -14.43 -3.37
N ASN A 84 -7.28 -14.05 -2.37
CA ASN A 84 -7.17 -14.56 -1.02
C ASN A 84 -8.14 -15.72 -0.79
N PHE A 85 -7.62 -16.89 -0.41
CA PHE A 85 -8.41 -18.12 -0.26
C PHE A 85 -9.54 -18.00 0.79
N ILE A 86 -9.36 -17.22 1.86
CA ILE A 86 -10.40 -16.97 2.86
C ILE A 86 -11.58 -16.22 2.23
N TYR A 87 -11.27 -15.21 1.44
CA TYR A 87 -12.28 -14.39 0.77
C TYR A 87 -12.95 -15.16 -0.37
N VAL A 88 -12.18 -15.95 -1.13
CA VAL A 88 -12.70 -16.89 -2.14
C VAL A 88 -13.65 -17.90 -1.50
N TYR A 89 -13.34 -18.42 -0.31
CA TYR A 89 -14.24 -19.27 0.46
C TYR A 89 -15.54 -18.54 0.83
N LEU A 90 -15.45 -17.33 1.40
CA LEU A 90 -16.62 -16.55 1.82
C LEU A 90 -17.55 -16.19 0.65
N THR A 91 -17.00 -16.04 -0.57
CA THR A 91 -17.77 -15.77 -1.78
C THR A 91 -18.24 -17.02 -2.51
N GLY A 92 -17.74 -18.21 -2.16
CA GLY A 92 -17.95 -19.41 -2.96
C GLY A 92 -17.36 -19.28 -4.36
N ASN A 93 -16.18 -18.67 -4.47
CA ASN A 93 -15.45 -18.39 -5.72
C ASN A 93 -16.20 -17.47 -6.70
N LYS A 94 -17.12 -16.65 -6.19
CA LYS A 94 -17.70 -15.52 -6.93
C LYS A 94 -16.80 -14.29 -6.77
N LYS A 95 -16.77 -13.45 -7.80
CA LYS A 95 -15.83 -12.32 -7.91
C LYS A 95 -16.61 -11.01 -8.08
N PRO A 96 -17.28 -10.51 -7.02
CA PRO A 96 -17.94 -9.21 -7.09
C PRO A 96 -16.88 -8.13 -7.32
N ASP A 97 -17.18 -7.18 -8.20
CA ASP A 97 -16.29 -6.06 -8.45
C ASP A 97 -16.40 -4.98 -7.36
N PHE A 98 -15.42 -4.08 -7.33
CA PHE A 98 -15.39 -2.99 -6.36
C PHE A 98 -16.66 -2.11 -6.41
N ARG A 99 -17.29 -1.94 -7.58
CA ARG A 99 -18.53 -1.15 -7.72
C ARG A 99 -19.70 -1.81 -7.01
N THR A 100 -19.86 -3.11 -7.18
CA THR A 100 -20.88 -3.91 -6.50
C THR A 100 -20.70 -3.80 -4.98
N ILE A 101 -19.46 -3.94 -4.52
CA ILE A 101 -19.12 -3.86 -3.08
C ILE A 101 -19.40 -2.46 -2.53
N CYS A 102 -18.97 -1.42 -3.24
CA CYS A 102 -19.17 -0.02 -2.87
C CYS A 102 -20.66 0.35 -2.81
N LEU A 103 -21.44 -0.05 -3.83
CA LEU A 103 -22.88 0.21 -3.87
C LEU A 103 -23.59 -0.50 -2.70
N PHE A 104 -23.32 -1.79 -2.50
CA PHE A 104 -23.91 -2.54 -1.39
C PHE A 104 -23.56 -1.92 -0.03
N ARG A 105 -22.31 -1.46 0.16
CA ARG A 105 -21.89 -0.76 1.39
C ARG A 105 -22.67 0.53 1.62
N LYS A 106 -22.83 1.36 0.59
CA LYS A 106 -23.56 2.63 0.68
C LYS A 106 -25.04 2.42 1.02
N ASP A 107 -25.67 1.44 0.38
CA ASP A 107 -27.11 1.20 0.51
C ASP A 107 -27.50 0.46 1.80
N ASN A 108 -26.57 -0.24 2.45
CA ASN A 108 -26.87 -1.19 3.54
C ASN A 108 -26.05 -0.94 4.82
N LYS A 109 -25.69 0.31 5.12
CA LYS A 109 -24.86 0.68 6.29
C LYS A 109 -25.36 0.07 7.60
N GLU A 110 -26.66 0.21 7.88
CA GLU A 110 -27.29 -0.27 9.12
C GLU A 110 -27.24 -1.80 9.25
N LEU A 111 -27.40 -2.52 8.13
CA LEU A 111 -27.29 -3.97 8.10
C LEU A 111 -25.86 -4.41 8.44
N ILE A 112 -24.87 -3.74 7.86
CA ILE A 112 -23.44 -4.04 8.07
C ILE A 112 -23.09 -3.78 9.53
N GLU A 113 -23.45 -2.60 10.06
CA GLU A 113 -23.24 -2.23 11.46
C GLU A 113 -23.86 -3.27 12.41
N ARG A 114 -25.14 -3.59 12.22
CA ARG A 114 -25.86 -4.58 13.05
C ARG A 114 -25.21 -5.96 12.98
N THR A 115 -24.79 -6.39 11.80
CA THR A 115 -24.18 -7.71 11.62
C THR A 115 -22.80 -7.78 12.27
N PHE A 116 -21.97 -6.75 12.06
CA PHE A 116 -20.66 -6.66 12.67
C PHE A 116 -20.76 -6.65 14.21
N LYS A 117 -21.70 -5.89 14.79
CA LYS A 117 -22.00 -5.93 16.23
C LYS A 117 -22.33 -7.33 16.71
N LYS A 118 -23.18 -8.05 15.98
CA LYS A 118 -23.55 -9.43 16.32
C LYS A 118 -22.35 -10.37 16.28
N VAL A 119 -21.44 -10.20 15.32
CA VAL A 119 -20.18 -10.96 15.23
C VAL A 119 -19.28 -10.70 16.43
N VAL A 120 -19.03 -9.44 16.77
CA VAL A 120 -18.19 -9.07 17.92
C VAL A 120 -18.79 -9.58 19.23
N ALA A 121 -20.10 -9.40 19.42
CA ALA A 121 -20.80 -9.85 20.62
C ALA A 121 -20.68 -11.38 20.79
N ILE A 122 -20.96 -12.16 19.74
CA ILE A 122 -20.87 -13.62 19.81
C ILE A 122 -19.41 -14.08 19.99
N ALA A 123 -18.45 -13.45 19.32
CA ALA A 123 -17.04 -13.77 19.47
C ALA A 123 -16.55 -13.54 20.92
N HIS A 124 -17.05 -12.51 21.59
CA HIS A 124 -16.79 -12.25 23.01
C HIS A 124 -17.42 -13.31 23.93
N GLU A 125 -18.71 -13.63 23.74
CA GLU A 125 -19.41 -14.66 24.52
C GLU A 125 -18.75 -16.05 24.38
N LEU A 126 -18.19 -16.35 23.20
CA LEU A 126 -17.44 -17.58 22.95
C LEU A 126 -16.00 -17.54 23.48
N GLY A 127 -15.56 -16.44 24.09
CA GLY A 127 -14.19 -16.25 24.59
C GLY A 127 -13.11 -16.15 23.49
N ILE A 128 -13.51 -15.96 22.23
CA ILE A 128 -12.61 -15.83 21.08
C ILE A 128 -11.96 -14.44 21.08
N LEU A 129 -12.68 -13.41 21.55
CA LEU A 129 -12.20 -12.05 21.71
C LEU A 129 -12.18 -11.66 23.18
N ASN A 130 -11.00 -11.32 23.70
CA ASN A 130 -10.87 -10.60 24.97
C ASN A 130 -11.04 -9.10 24.72
N LEU A 131 -12.25 -8.57 24.91
CA LEU A 131 -12.56 -7.15 24.72
C LEU A 131 -11.82 -6.21 25.68
N GLY A 132 -11.16 -6.73 26.73
CA GLY A 132 -10.31 -5.95 27.64
C GLY A 132 -9.03 -5.39 27.01
N HIS A 133 -8.79 -5.59 25.71
CA HIS A 133 -7.55 -5.20 25.04
C HIS A 133 -7.75 -4.51 23.68
N LEU A 134 -8.97 -4.08 23.34
CA LEU A 134 -9.21 -3.30 22.12
C LEU A 134 -8.85 -1.82 22.37
N SER A 135 -7.57 -1.55 22.62
CA SER A 135 -7.03 -0.18 22.65
C SER A 135 -6.44 0.12 21.27
N THR A 136 -7.06 1.03 20.52
CA THR A 136 -6.30 1.89 19.61
C THR A 136 -5.39 2.76 20.47
N ASP A 137 -4.22 2.21 20.79
CA ASP A 137 -3.11 2.80 21.54
C ASP A 137 -3.36 3.07 23.05
N GLY A 138 -2.58 2.42 23.93
CA GLY A 138 -2.47 2.77 25.35
C GLY A 138 -2.95 1.75 26.41
N THR A 139 -2.01 0.93 26.90
CA THR A 139 -1.87 0.39 28.29
C THR A 139 -2.84 -0.67 28.84
N LYS A 140 -2.24 -1.74 29.38
CA LYS A 140 -2.88 -2.90 30.06
C LYS A 140 -3.42 -2.57 31.45
N ILE A 141 -4.65 -3.00 31.79
CA ILE A 141 -5.04 -3.35 33.18
C ILE A 141 -6.05 -4.52 33.16
N LYS A 142 -5.82 -5.53 34.00
CA LYS A 142 -6.71 -6.68 34.24
C LYS A 142 -7.98 -6.26 34.99
N ALA A 143 -9.13 -6.82 34.66
CA ALA A 143 -10.30 -6.82 35.55
C ALA A 143 -11.02 -8.18 35.53
N ASN A 144 -11.45 -8.54 36.74
CA ASN A 144 -12.14 -9.74 37.17
C ASN A 144 -13.62 -9.36 37.38
N ALA A 145 -14.53 -10.26 36.99
CA ALA A 145 -15.99 -10.23 37.16
C ALA A 145 -16.84 -9.45 36.13
N SER A 146 -18.04 -10.03 35.93
CA SER A 146 -18.97 -9.98 34.79
C SER A 146 -19.81 -8.70 34.64
N ASN A 147 -20.08 -8.30 33.38
CA ASN A 147 -21.30 -7.60 32.98
C ASN A 147 -21.63 -7.89 31.50
N ASN A 148 -22.67 -8.68 31.30
CA ASN A 148 -23.17 -9.14 30.00
C ASN A 148 -23.67 -7.98 29.11
N HIS A 149 -23.44 -8.09 27.81
CA HIS A 149 -24.16 -7.41 26.73
C HIS A 149 -24.27 -5.86 26.75
N VAL A 150 -23.15 -5.13 26.82
CA VAL A 150 -23.18 -3.71 26.47
C VAL A 150 -21.95 -3.34 25.62
N LEU A 151 -22.18 -3.04 24.35
CA LEU A 151 -21.23 -2.26 23.53
C LEU A 151 -21.22 -0.84 24.09
N SER A 152 -20.04 -0.31 24.41
CA SER A 152 -19.92 1.07 24.88
C SER A 152 -20.37 2.03 23.77
N LYS A 153 -20.70 3.28 24.13
CA LYS A 153 -20.93 4.31 23.10
C LYS A 153 -19.72 4.46 22.17
N GLU A 154 -18.52 4.25 22.71
CA GLU A 154 -17.25 4.31 21.98
C GLU A 154 -17.15 3.17 20.95
N ASP A 155 -17.59 1.95 21.29
CA ASP A 155 -17.61 0.82 20.34
C ASP A 155 -18.58 1.08 19.17
N ILE A 156 -19.74 1.67 19.46
CA ILE A 156 -20.73 2.02 18.43
C ILE A 156 -20.19 3.12 17.51
N GLU A 157 -19.55 4.13 18.08
CA GLU A 157 -18.93 5.22 17.35
C GLU A 157 -17.76 4.70 16.48
N TRP A 158 -16.95 3.80 17.01
CA TRP A 158 -15.88 3.14 16.27
C TRP A 158 -16.38 2.34 15.06
N ILE A 159 -17.48 1.59 15.20
CA ILE A 159 -18.07 0.84 14.07
C ILE A 159 -18.60 1.81 12.99
N LYS A 160 -19.22 2.92 13.39
CA LYS A 160 -19.68 3.95 12.45
C LYS A 160 -18.51 4.61 11.74
N GLU A 161 -17.45 4.94 12.47
CA GLU A 161 -16.22 5.46 11.89
C GLU A 161 -15.61 4.51 10.86
N ILE A 162 -15.62 3.21 11.14
CA ILE A 162 -15.12 2.18 10.23
C ILE A 162 -15.85 2.23 8.89
N ILE A 163 -17.18 2.20 8.92
CA ILE A 163 -18.00 2.20 7.69
C ILE A 163 -17.76 3.50 6.92
N GLU A 164 -17.71 4.62 7.63
CA GLU A 164 -17.51 5.94 7.03
C GLU A 164 -16.09 6.12 6.48
N LYS A 165 -15.06 5.56 7.14
CA LYS A 165 -13.68 5.51 6.63
C LYS A 165 -13.63 4.76 5.30
N GLY A 166 -14.30 3.61 5.19
CA GLY A 166 -14.41 2.86 3.95
C GLY A 166 -15.04 3.67 2.81
N ILE A 167 -16.18 4.32 3.07
CA ILE A 167 -16.88 5.14 2.06
C ILE A 167 -16.02 6.32 1.59
N LYS A 168 -15.39 7.04 2.53
CA LYS A 168 -14.51 8.17 2.22
C LYS A 168 -13.27 7.73 1.45
N LEU A 169 -12.75 6.54 1.73
CA LEU A 169 -11.64 5.97 0.98
C LEU A 169 -12.06 5.63 -0.44
N ASP A 170 -13.20 4.96 -0.62
CA ASP A 170 -13.75 4.64 -1.93
C ASP A 170 -13.96 5.92 -2.78
N GLU A 171 -14.50 7.00 -2.19
CA GLU A 171 -14.69 8.29 -2.88
C GLU A 171 -13.37 8.95 -3.30
N LYS A 172 -12.30 8.80 -2.50
CA LYS A 172 -10.97 9.30 -2.86
C LYS A 172 -10.36 8.47 -3.99
N GLU A 173 -10.52 7.16 -3.93
CA GLU A 173 -10.04 6.23 -4.96
C GLU A 173 -10.76 6.44 -6.29
N ASP A 174 -12.07 6.71 -6.27
CA ASP A 174 -12.83 7.03 -7.48
C ASP A 174 -12.34 8.33 -8.14
N LYS A 175 -11.93 9.33 -7.36
CA LYS A 175 -11.30 10.55 -7.91
C LYS A 175 -9.94 10.30 -8.53
N LEU A 176 -9.19 9.31 -8.02
CA LEU A 176 -7.82 9.04 -8.45
C LEU A 176 -7.74 8.04 -9.62
N TYR A 177 -8.56 6.99 -9.57
CA TYR A 177 -8.50 5.85 -10.48
C TYR A 177 -9.72 5.75 -11.41
N GLY A 178 -10.79 6.51 -11.13
CA GLY A 178 -12.04 6.45 -11.88
C GLY A 178 -12.56 5.02 -11.96
N ASP A 179 -12.72 4.52 -13.18
CA ASP A 179 -13.30 3.21 -13.45
C ASP A 179 -12.31 2.04 -13.38
N ARG A 180 -11.01 2.33 -13.21
CA ARG A 180 -9.93 1.34 -13.22
C ARG A 180 -9.64 0.81 -11.83
N ARG A 181 -9.22 -0.45 -11.66
CA ARG A 181 -8.91 -1.01 -10.33
C ARG A 181 -7.74 -0.32 -9.63
N GLY A 182 -6.78 0.23 -10.38
CA GLY A 182 -5.60 0.91 -9.86
C GLY A 182 -4.35 0.02 -9.71
N ASP A 183 -4.49 -1.30 -9.80
CA ASP A 183 -3.39 -2.28 -9.73
C ASP A 183 -3.14 -3.03 -11.06
N GLU A 184 -3.83 -2.62 -12.11
CA GLU A 184 -3.72 -3.21 -13.44
C GLU A 184 -2.33 -2.95 -14.04
N LEU A 185 -1.73 -4.01 -14.60
CA LEU A 185 -0.59 -3.84 -15.49
C LEU A 185 -1.04 -3.07 -16.76
N PRO A 186 -0.13 -2.31 -17.39
CA PRO A 186 -0.39 -1.76 -18.72
C PRO A 186 -0.87 -2.86 -19.69
N GLU A 187 -1.82 -2.57 -20.57
CA GLU A 187 -2.44 -3.57 -21.45
C GLU A 187 -1.42 -4.34 -22.29
N GLU A 188 -0.33 -3.68 -22.68
CA GLU A 188 0.81 -4.27 -23.40
C GLU A 188 1.49 -5.44 -22.65
N LEU A 189 1.33 -5.50 -21.33
CA LEU A 189 1.96 -6.47 -20.43
C LEU A 189 0.99 -7.54 -19.91
N ASN A 190 -0.25 -7.57 -20.41
CA ASN A 190 -1.26 -8.51 -19.96
C ASN A 190 -1.08 -9.94 -20.55
N ASN A 191 -0.08 -10.15 -21.42
CA ASN A 191 0.27 -11.48 -21.94
C ASN A 191 1.47 -12.07 -21.16
N PRO A 192 1.33 -13.27 -20.55
CA PRO A 192 2.40 -13.90 -19.77
C PRO A 192 3.73 -14.07 -20.51
N GLU A 193 3.71 -14.38 -21.81
CA GLU A 193 4.93 -14.55 -22.61
C GLU A 193 5.64 -13.22 -22.85
N LYS A 194 4.87 -12.19 -23.22
CA LYS A 194 5.40 -10.82 -23.40
C LYS A 194 5.91 -10.22 -22.10
N LEU A 195 5.20 -10.47 -20.99
CA LEU A 195 5.64 -10.07 -19.65
C LEU A 195 6.97 -10.75 -19.30
N LYS A 196 7.07 -12.06 -19.52
CA LYS A 196 8.30 -12.82 -19.26
C LYS A 196 9.48 -12.32 -20.09
N GLU A 197 9.26 -11.97 -21.35
CA GLU A 197 10.27 -11.38 -22.22
C GLU A 197 10.74 -10.02 -21.72
N LYS A 198 9.82 -9.09 -21.44
CA LYS A 198 10.14 -7.74 -20.95
C LYS A 198 10.77 -7.76 -19.55
N VAL A 199 10.34 -8.68 -18.68
CA VAL A 199 10.98 -8.92 -17.38
C VAL A 199 12.41 -9.44 -17.56
N ARG A 200 12.66 -10.38 -18.48
CA ARG A 200 14.02 -10.87 -18.79
C ARG A 200 14.90 -9.76 -19.36
N GLU A 201 14.36 -8.92 -20.24
CA GLU A 201 15.07 -7.76 -20.78
C GLU A 201 15.43 -6.78 -19.67
N LYS A 202 14.49 -6.41 -18.80
CA LYS A 202 14.74 -5.52 -17.66
C LYS A 202 15.69 -6.12 -16.63
N ILE A 203 15.64 -7.43 -16.38
CA ILE A 203 16.63 -8.12 -15.54
C ILE A 203 18.03 -8.00 -16.16
N LYS A 204 18.17 -8.26 -17.47
CA LYS A 204 19.45 -8.09 -18.20
C LYS A 204 19.92 -6.64 -18.19
N GLU A 205 19.04 -5.65 -18.31
CA GLU A 205 19.39 -4.24 -18.17
C GLU A 205 19.82 -3.88 -16.75
N ILE A 206 19.14 -4.42 -15.73
CA ILE A 206 19.51 -4.27 -14.33
C ILE A 206 20.87 -4.94 -14.05
N GLU A 207 21.15 -6.09 -14.65
CA GLU A 207 22.42 -6.81 -14.51
C GLU A 207 23.56 -6.12 -15.27
N LYS A 208 23.30 -5.61 -16.48
CA LYS A 208 24.25 -4.76 -17.21
C LYS A 208 24.50 -3.44 -16.48
N SER A 209 23.48 -2.86 -15.84
CA SER A 209 23.62 -1.64 -15.02
C SER A 209 24.20 -1.89 -13.62
N LYS A 210 24.20 -3.14 -13.11
CA LYS A 210 24.99 -3.53 -11.92
C LYS A 210 26.51 -3.40 -12.13
N GLY A 211 26.98 -3.23 -13.38
CA GLY A 211 28.33 -2.76 -13.71
C GLY A 211 28.59 -1.27 -13.39
N LYS A 212 27.54 -0.46 -13.24
CA LYS A 212 27.59 0.93 -12.74
C LYS A 212 26.85 1.02 -11.39
N LYS A 213 27.53 0.67 -10.29
CA LYS A 213 26.98 0.82 -8.94
C LYS A 213 26.47 2.26 -8.72
N LEU A 214 25.15 2.43 -8.59
CA LEU A 214 24.56 3.68 -8.10
C LEU A 214 25.06 3.92 -6.67
N ARG A 215 25.87 4.97 -6.46
CA ARG A 215 26.43 5.33 -5.16
C ARG A 215 25.30 5.56 -4.14
N ARG A 216 25.58 5.37 -2.84
CA ARG A 216 24.59 5.49 -1.73
C ARG A 216 23.73 6.76 -1.79
N ALA A 217 24.30 7.85 -2.33
CA ALA A 217 23.60 9.12 -2.54
C ALA A 217 22.50 9.05 -3.64
N GLY A 218 22.76 8.34 -4.75
CA GLY A 218 21.76 8.13 -5.81
C GLY A 218 20.61 7.23 -5.37
N LYS A 219 20.88 6.18 -4.57
CA LYS A 219 19.82 5.33 -4.00
C LYS A 219 18.85 6.13 -3.12
N LYS A 220 19.37 7.02 -2.27
CA LYS A 220 18.55 7.89 -1.41
C LYS A 220 17.71 8.90 -2.21
N LEU A 221 18.16 9.34 -3.37
CA LEU A 221 17.40 10.26 -4.23
C LEU A 221 16.23 9.52 -4.92
N VAL A 222 16.47 8.31 -5.43
CA VAL A 222 15.44 7.47 -6.04
C VAL A 222 14.36 7.10 -5.02
N GLU A 223 14.77 6.71 -3.81
CA GLU A 223 13.83 6.38 -2.72
C GLU A 223 12.97 7.60 -2.34
N LYS A 224 13.57 8.78 -2.18
CA LYS A 224 12.83 10.02 -1.87
C LYS A 224 11.91 10.49 -2.99
N HIS A 225 12.27 10.25 -4.26
CA HIS A 225 11.41 10.56 -5.40
C HIS A 225 10.22 9.60 -5.48
N ALA A 226 10.42 8.31 -5.17
CA ALA A 226 9.36 7.32 -5.15
C ALA A 226 8.35 7.54 -4.01
N THR A 227 8.80 8.02 -2.84
CA THR A 227 7.94 8.18 -1.65
C THR A 227 7.50 9.63 -1.36
N GLY A 228 7.90 10.61 -2.18
CA GLY A 228 7.65 12.04 -1.92
C GLY A 228 6.38 12.59 -2.57
N ASN A 229 5.85 13.69 -2.02
CA ASN A 229 4.73 14.45 -2.61
C ASN A 229 5.16 15.17 -3.91
N GLU A 230 4.22 15.61 -4.75
CA GLU A 230 4.53 16.24 -6.07
C GLU A 230 5.57 17.36 -6.00
N LYS A 231 5.44 18.31 -5.05
CA LYS A 231 6.44 19.38 -4.83
C LYS A 231 7.84 18.87 -4.46
N GLN A 232 7.93 17.70 -3.82
CA GLN A 232 9.22 17.08 -3.50
C GLN A 232 9.83 16.38 -4.72
N LYS A 233 8.99 15.84 -5.62
CA LYS A 233 9.42 15.26 -6.89
C LYS A 233 10.00 16.32 -7.82
N GLU A 234 9.28 17.42 -8.03
CA GLU A 234 9.74 18.58 -8.82
C GLU A 234 11.09 19.11 -8.32
N ARG A 235 11.23 19.27 -7.00
CA ARG A 235 12.48 19.74 -6.39
C ARG A 235 13.64 18.76 -6.58
N ILE A 236 13.37 17.45 -6.65
CA ILE A 236 14.40 16.45 -6.93
C ILE A 236 14.80 16.49 -8.41
N GLU A 237 13.85 16.67 -9.31
CA GLU A 237 14.08 16.80 -10.76
C GLU A 237 14.92 18.04 -11.09
N GLU A 238 14.53 19.21 -10.56
CA GLU A 238 15.30 20.46 -10.71
C GLU A 238 16.73 20.32 -10.18
N LYS A 239 16.90 19.54 -9.10
CA LYS A 239 18.21 19.27 -8.52
C LYS A 239 19.05 18.34 -9.38
N LEU A 240 18.42 17.39 -10.08
CA LEU A 240 19.10 16.49 -11.03
C LEU A 240 19.52 17.26 -12.30
N GLU A 241 18.67 18.16 -12.80
CA GLU A 241 18.99 19.03 -13.95
C GLU A 241 20.19 19.93 -13.64
N LYS A 242 20.20 20.58 -12.47
CA LYS A 242 21.35 21.39 -12.03
C LYS A 242 22.64 20.57 -11.93
N MET A 243 22.56 19.31 -11.50
CA MET A 243 23.72 18.42 -11.48
C MET A 243 24.19 18.02 -12.87
N SER A 244 23.28 17.79 -13.82
CA SER A 244 23.66 17.47 -15.21
C SER A 244 24.27 18.66 -15.92
N GLU A 245 23.71 19.86 -15.78
CA GLU A 245 24.29 21.08 -16.35
C GLU A 245 25.70 21.33 -15.81
N GLU A 246 25.93 21.10 -14.52
CA GLU A 246 27.22 21.30 -13.89
C GLU A 246 28.25 20.26 -14.35
N ILE A 247 27.84 19.00 -14.57
CA ILE A 247 28.68 17.97 -15.19
C ILE A 247 29.11 18.40 -16.60
N GLU A 248 28.19 18.95 -17.40
CA GLU A 248 28.47 19.41 -18.75
C GLU A 248 29.39 20.64 -18.78
N LYS A 249 29.12 21.65 -17.94
CA LYS A 249 29.94 22.88 -17.83
C LYS A 249 31.35 22.59 -17.32
N SER A 250 31.51 21.62 -16.43
CA SER A 250 32.78 21.32 -15.75
C SER A 250 33.58 20.18 -16.34
N GLY A 251 32.98 19.36 -17.21
CA GLY A 251 33.61 18.15 -17.76
C GLY A 251 33.88 17.05 -16.72
N GLN A 252 33.32 17.14 -15.51
CA GLN A 252 33.60 16.19 -14.43
C GLN A 252 32.85 14.87 -14.56
N LYS A 253 33.50 13.77 -14.14
CA LYS A 253 32.87 12.44 -14.12
C LYS A 253 31.85 12.24 -12.98
N ALA A 254 31.82 13.13 -11.97
CA ALA A 254 30.88 13.08 -10.84
C ALA A 254 30.81 14.42 -10.09
N VAL A 255 29.62 14.77 -9.58
CA VAL A 255 29.36 15.96 -8.74
C VAL A 255 28.76 15.59 -7.37
N SER A 256 28.85 16.49 -6.40
CA SER A 256 28.25 16.30 -5.07
C SER A 256 26.74 16.53 -5.11
N VAL A 257 26.00 15.70 -4.37
CA VAL A 257 24.54 15.84 -4.22
C VAL A 257 24.17 17.05 -3.36
N THR A 258 25.05 17.49 -2.47
CA THR A 258 24.80 18.63 -1.58
C THR A 258 25.26 19.93 -2.22
N ASP A 259 26.43 19.92 -2.86
CA ASP A 259 27.09 21.11 -3.39
C ASP A 259 27.66 20.83 -4.80
N PRO A 260 26.84 20.93 -5.87
CA PRO A 260 27.24 20.52 -7.23
C PRO A 260 28.49 21.24 -7.76
N GLU A 261 28.75 22.47 -7.31
CA GLU A 261 29.92 23.28 -7.68
C GLU A 261 31.24 22.83 -7.02
N ALA A 262 31.20 21.96 -6.01
CA ALA A 262 32.40 21.51 -5.30
C ALA A 262 33.26 20.59 -6.18
N ARG A 263 34.59 20.68 -6.04
CA ARG A 263 35.54 19.98 -6.91
C ARG A 263 36.43 19.04 -6.09
N PHE A 264 36.83 17.90 -6.66
CA PHE A 264 37.82 17.01 -6.03
C PHE A 264 39.21 17.64 -6.12
N MET A 265 39.81 17.93 -4.97
CA MET A 265 41.15 18.51 -4.86
C MET A 265 42.01 17.64 -3.94
N GLU A 266 43.32 17.63 -4.15
CA GLU A 266 44.27 16.91 -3.29
C GLU A 266 44.66 17.80 -2.11
N ASN A 267 44.42 17.34 -0.89
CA ASN A 267 44.81 18.05 0.32
C ASN A 267 46.27 17.73 0.70
N LYS A 268 46.85 18.47 1.66
CA LYS A 268 48.23 18.32 2.17
C LYS A 268 48.60 16.89 2.61
N LYS A 269 47.61 16.04 2.89
CA LYS A 269 47.77 14.60 3.22
C LYS A 269 47.76 13.67 2.01
N LYS A 270 47.82 14.20 0.78
CA LYS A 270 47.72 13.45 -0.50
C LYS A 270 46.39 12.68 -0.67
N LEU A 271 45.32 13.14 -0.03
CA LEU A 271 43.98 12.57 -0.14
C LEU A 271 43.11 13.48 -1.01
N LYS A 272 42.32 12.89 -1.92
CA LYS A 272 41.37 13.61 -2.77
C LYS A 272 40.04 13.77 -2.05
N GLU A 273 39.62 15.02 -1.83
CA GLU A 273 38.36 15.35 -1.16
C GLU A 273 37.61 16.46 -1.91
N LEU A 274 36.30 16.59 -1.67
CA LEU A 274 35.50 17.67 -2.25
C LEU A 274 35.83 18.98 -1.52
N SER A 275 36.23 20.00 -2.27
CA SER A 275 36.65 21.30 -1.73
C SER A 275 36.30 22.43 -2.70
N PHE A 276 36.26 23.64 -2.15
CA PHE A 276 36.23 24.88 -2.93
C PHE A 276 37.63 25.50 -2.92
N ASN A 277 38.04 26.12 -4.02
CA ASN A 277 39.28 26.90 -4.08
C ASN A 277 38.95 28.40 -4.16
N PRO A 278 38.71 29.07 -3.03
CA PRO A 278 38.55 30.51 -3.02
C PRO A 278 39.90 31.19 -3.26
N GLN A 279 40.01 31.99 -4.32
CA GLN A 279 41.12 32.92 -4.47
C GLN A 279 40.67 34.30 -3.97
N ILE A 280 41.40 34.82 -2.98
CA ILE A 280 41.14 36.12 -2.36
C ILE A 280 42.36 37.00 -2.66
N THR A 281 42.13 38.10 -3.38
CA THR A 281 43.18 39.10 -3.64
C THR A 281 43.02 40.23 -2.63
N VAL A 282 44.08 40.49 -1.86
CA VAL A 282 44.12 41.52 -0.82
C VAL A 282 45.10 42.59 -1.24
N ASP A 283 44.70 43.86 -1.15
CA ASP A 283 45.62 44.97 -1.37
C ASP A 283 46.61 45.09 -0.21
N HIS A 284 47.91 45.02 -0.52
CA HIS A 284 48.96 44.84 0.47
C HIS A 284 49.20 46.11 1.33
N GLY A 285 48.74 47.28 0.86
CA GLY A 285 48.89 48.57 1.56
C GLY A 285 47.73 48.94 2.48
N SER A 286 46.50 48.51 2.19
CA SER A 286 45.28 48.88 2.93
C SER A 286 44.60 47.73 3.68
N GLY A 287 44.98 46.47 3.40
CA GLY A 287 44.36 45.29 4.01
C GLY A 287 42.92 45.02 3.54
N ILE A 288 42.47 45.69 2.48
CA ILE A 288 41.11 45.59 1.94
C ILE A 288 41.04 44.44 0.92
N ILE A 289 39.97 43.64 0.99
CA ILE A 289 39.67 42.56 0.02
C ILE A 289 39.11 43.21 -1.26
N VAL A 290 39.81 43.06 -2.39
CA VAL A 290 39.48 43.78 -3.64
C VAL A 290 38.69 42.92 -4.62
N ALA A 291 38.82 41.59 -4.56
CA ALA A 291 38.00 40.68 -5.36
C ALA A 291 37.89 39.29 -4.72
N ASN A 292 36.71 38.69 -4.87
CA ASN A 292 36.43 37.28 -4.57
C ASN A 292 35.94 36.60 -5.85
N GLN A 293 36.77 35.75 -6.47
CA GLN A 293 36.41 35.07 -7.71
C GLN A 293 36.59 33.56 -7.57
N LYS A 294 35.50 32.81 -7.77
CA LYS A 294 35.52 31.34 -7.91
C LYS A 294 35.91 31.00 -9.35
N LEU A 295 37.06 30.35 -9.57
CA LEU A 295 37.43 29.79 -10.87
C LEU A 295 37.38 28.26 -10.83
N LEU A 296 36.68 27.67 -11.80
CA LEU A 296 36.66 26.24 -12.07
C LEU A 296 37.86 25.92 -12.97
N LEU A 297 38.98 25.50 -12.39
CA LEU A 297 40.13 25.04 -13.16
C LEU A 297 39.85 23.65 -13.75
N ASN A 298 39.71 23.57 -15.07
CA ASN A 298 39.69 22.31 -15.81
C ASN A 298 41.15 21.86 -16.02
N SER A 299 41.52 20.72 -15.42
CA SER A 299 42.78 19.99 -15.66
C SER A 299 42.47 18.60 -16.18
#